data_AF-A0A3N4N4K6-F1
#
_entry.id   AF-A0A3N4N4K6-F1
#
_cell.length_a   1.000
_cell.length_b   1.000
_cell.length_c   1.000
_cell.angle_alpha   90.00
_cell.angle_beta   90.00
_cell.angle_gamma   90.00
#
_symmetry.space_group_name_H-M   'P 1'
#
loop_
_entity.id
_entity.type
_entity.pdbx_description
1 polymer ?
#
loop_
_entity_poly.entity_id
_entity_poly.type
_entity_poly.pdbx_seq_one_letter_code
_entity_poly.pdbx_strand_id
1 'polypeptide(L)'
;MWHRISEFMNNLFRKYKKPVCVLVVSGIIYNIFGMSNECGMRCPAPPMTSFENFLSTVFHIIIWVCVIWIVIIHMTDKHNDM
;
A
#
# COMPACT_ATOMS: atom_id res chain seq x y z
N MET A 1 24.54 -17.53 -6.86
CA MET A 1 23.56 -16.52 -7.33
C MET A 1 22.32 -16.47 -6.44
N TRP A 2 21.72 -17.62 -6.10
CA TRP A 2 20.48 -17.70 -5.30
C TRP A 2 20.59 -17.20 -3.85
N HIS A 3 21.71 -17.48 -3.19
CA HIS A 3 21.97 -17.01 -1.82
C HIS A 3 21.96 -15.48 -1.70
N ARG A 4 22.53 -14.78 -2.69
CA ARG A 4 22.65 -13.32 -2.73
C ARG A 4 21.30 -12.64 -2.95
N ILE A 5 20.43 -13.25 -3.75
CA ILE A 5 19.07 -12.76 -4.01
C ILE A 5 18.19 -12.92 -2.75
N SER A 6 18.31 -14.05 -2.04
CA SER A 6 17.58 -14.28 -0.78
C SER A 6 17.94 -13.25 0.29
N GLU A 7 19.23 -12.94 0.43
CA GLU A 7 19.72 -11.95 1.39
C GLU A 7 19.24 -10.52 1.07
N PHE A 8 19.27 -10.16 -0.22
CA PHE A 8 18.74 -8.90 -0.70
C PHE A 8 17.23 -8.78 -0.46
N MET A 9 16.48 -9.83 -0.78
CA MET A 9 15.04 -9.90 -0.54
C MET A 9 14.71 -9.79 0.94
N ASN A 10 15.43 -10.49 1.82
CA ASN A 10 15.22 -10.40 3.27
C ASN A 10 15.53 -9.00 3.83
N ASN A 11 16.58 -8.34 3.33
CA ASN A 11 16.91 -6.98 3.76
C ASN A 11 15.87 -5.96 3.28
N LEU A 12 15.41 -6.07 2.04
CA LEU A 12 14.28 -5.31 1.52
C LEU A 12 13.03 -5.54 2.36
N PHE A 13 12.70 -6.81 2.60
CA PHE A 13 11.52 -7.18 3.37
C PHE A 13 11.60 -6.61 4.78
N ARG A 14 12.74 -6.72 5.46
CA ARG A 14 12.93 -6.19 6.82
C ARG A 14 12.78 -4.66 6.87
N LYS A 15 13.29 -3.93 5.87
CA LYS A 15 13.19 -2.47 5.81
C LYS A 15 11.77 -1.99 5.48
N TYR A 16 11.13 -2.61 4.48
CA TYR A 16 9.84 -2.17 3.96
C TYR A 16 8.65 -2.94 4.55
N LYS A 17 8.86 -3.89 5.48
CA LYS A 17 7.78 -4.68 6.11
C LYS A 17 6.66 -3.80 6.66
N LYS A 18 7.01 -2.71 7.35
CA LYS A 18 6.05 -1.82 8.01
C LYS A 18 5.12 -1.13 7.01
N PRO A 19 5.61 -0.34 6.03
CA PRO A 19 4.72 0.30 5.05
C PRO A 19 3.96 -0.73 4.20
N VAL A 20 4.57 -1.87 3.86
CA VAL A 20 3.88 -2.95 3.12
C VAL A 20 2.74 -3.55 3.93
N CYS A 21 2.94 -3.85 5.22
CA CYS A 21 1.86 -4.35 6.07
C CYS A 21 0.70 -3.36 6.18
N VAL A 22 0.99 -2.06 6.30
CA VAL A 22 -0.05 -1.01 6.35
C VAL A 22 -0.86 -1.00 5.05
N LEU A 23 -0.20 -1.08 3.89
CA LEU A 23 -0.87 -1.15 2.59
C LEU A 23 -1.76 -2.40 2.47
N VAL A 24 -1.26 -3.57 2.85
CA VAL A 24 -2.01 -4.83 2.78
C VAL A 24 -3.26 -4.77 3.66
N VAL A 25 -3.12 -4.34 4.92
CA VAL A 25 -4.26 -4.22 5.84
C VAL A 25 -5.28 -3.21 5.32
N SER A 26 -4.82 -2.06 4.83
CA SER A 26 -5.70 -1.01 4.30
C SER A 26 -6.43 -1.47 3.04
N GLY A 27 -5.76 -2.25 2.18
CA GLY A 27 -6.37 -2.85 0.99
C GLY A 27 -7.41 -3.91 1.33
N ILE A 28 -7.19 -4.72 2.37
CA ILE A 28 -8.17 -5.69 2.85
C ILE A 28 -9.41 -4.96 3.39
N ILE A 29 -9.22 -3.91 4.21
CA ILE A 29 -10.32 -3.10 4.73
C ILE A 29 -11.11 -2.47 3.58
N TYR A 30 -10.42 -1.89 2.59
CA TYR A 30 -11.08 -1.29 1.43
C TYR A 30 -11.86 -2.31 0.59
N ASN A 31 -11.34 -3.53 0.39
CA ASN A 31 -12.07 -4.57 -0.34
C ASN A 31 -13.30 -5.09 0.41
N ILE A 32 -13.24 -5.19 1.75
CA ILE A 32 -14.37 -5.68 2.55
C ILE A 32 -15.49 -4.64 2.62
N PHE A 33 -15.14 -3.36 2.77
CA PHE A 33 -16.10 -2.30 3.10
C PHE A 33 -16.40 -1.30 1.97
N GLY A 34 -15.53 -1.21 0.95
CA GLY A 34 -15.55 -0.17 -0.08
C GLY A 34 -16.01 -0.63 -1.45
N MET A 35 -16.35 -1.91 -1.63
CA MET A 35 -16.78 -2.45 -2.92
C MET A 35 -18.16 -3.10 -2.78
N SER A 36 -19.20 -2.33 -3.12
CA SER A 36 -20.49 -2.90 -3.50
C SER A 36 -20.28 -3.70 -4.79
N ASN A 37 -20.13 -5.03 -4.65
CA ASN A 37 -19.84 -5.98 -5.74
C ASN A 37 -21.02 -6.19 -6.72
N GLU A 38 -21.91 -5.22 -6.84
CA GLU A 38 -23.15 -5.38 -7.59
C GLU A 38 -22.96 -5.24 -9.11
N CYS A 39 -21.79 -4.75 -9.55
CA CYS A 39 -21.48 -4.61 -10.97
C CYS A 39 -19.97 -4.69 -11.18
N GLY A 40 -19.51 -5.67 -11.97
CA GLY A 40 -18.09 -5.86 -12.27
C GLY A 40 -17.47 -4.77 -13.16
N MET A 41 -16.33 -5.08 -13.79
CA MET A 41 -15.43 -4.17 -14.53
C MET A 41 -16.02 -3.37 -15.71
N ARG A 42 -17.28 -3.64 -16.10
CA ARG A 42 -17.93 -3.08 -17.30
C ARG A 42 -19.06 -2.10 -17.00
N CYS A 43 -19.44 -1.95 -15.74
CA CYS A 43 -20.50 -1.02 -15.38
C CYS A 43 -19.91 0.36 -15.08
N PRO A 44 -20.64 1.46 -15.37
CA PRO A 44 -20.31 2.74 -14.78
C PRO A 44 -20.23 2.55 -13.27
N ALA A 45 -19.19 3.10 -12.64
CA ALA A 45 -18.97 2.97 -11.21
C ALA A 45 -20.29 3.29 -10.48
N PRO A 46 -20.80 2.37 -9.65
CA PRO A 46 -22.06 2.60 -8.95
C PRO A 46 -21.94 3.90 -8.13
N PRO A 47 -23.05 4.62 -7.90
CA PRO A 47 -23.03 5.81 -7.08
C PRO A 47 -22.54 5.43 -5.68
N MET A 48 -21.29 5.80 -5.38
CA MET A 48 -20.67 5.51 -4.09
C MET A 48 -21.42 6.24 -2.98
N THR A 49 -21.76 5.51 -1.94
CA THR A 49 -22.28 6.10 -0.70
C THR A 49 -21.23 7.03 -0.09
N SER A 50 -21.65 7.98 0.76
CA SER A 50 -20.72 8.88 1.46
C SER A 50 -19.65 8.12 2.26
N PHE A 51 -19.98 6.92 2.75
CA PHE A 51 -19.06 6.05 3.48
C PHE A 51 -18.02 5.39 2.56
N GLU A 52 -18.43 4.87 1.39
CA GLU A 52 -17.50 4.31 0.39
C GLU A 52 -16.55 5.38 -0.17
N ASN A 53 -17.05 6.60 -0.41
CA ASN A 53 -16.22 7.74 -0.82
C ASN A 53 -15.18 8.11 0.25
N PHE A 54 -15.58 8.09 1.53
CA PHE A 54 -14.67 8.33 2.64
C PHE A 54 -13.58 7.26 2.72
N LEU A 55 -13.95 5.98 2.63
CA LEU A 55 -13.01 4.86 2.62
C LEU A 55 -12.04 4.93 1.45
N SER A 56 -12.53 5.27 0.25
CA SER A 56 -11.69 5.42 -0.94
C SER A 56 -10.68 6.57 -0.79
N THR A 57 -11.12 7.69 -0.24
CA THR A 57 -10.25 8.84 0.03
C THR A 57 -9.17 8.50 1.06
N VAL A 58 -9.56 7.87 2.17
CA VAL A 58 -8.63 7.43 3.21
C VAL A 58 -7.63 6.42 2.65
N PHE A 59 -8.07 5.47 1.83
CA PHE A 59 -7.19 4.51 1.19
C PHE A 59 -6.14 5.17 0.29
N HIS A 60 -6.54 6.15 -0.53
CA HIS A 60 -5.61 6.92 -1.35
C HIS A 60 -4.61 7.72 -0.51
N ILE A 61 -5.05 8.33 0.59
CA ILE A 61 -4.16 9.03 1.52
C ILE A 61 -3.14 8.06 2.12
N ILE A 62 -3.56 6.87 2.55
CA ILE A 62 -2.66 5.85 3.10
C ILE A 62 -1.63 5.42 2.06
N ILE A 63 -2.02 5.24 0.79
CA ILE A 63 -1.09 4.95 -0.29
C ILE A 63 0.00 6.03 -0.38
N TRP A 64 -0.39 7.30 -0.41
CA TRP A 64 0.56 8.41 -0.47
C TRP A 64 1.48 8.46 0.74
N VAL A 65 0.96 8.24 1.95
CA VAL A 65 1.74 8.17 3.18
C VAL A 65 2.77 7.02 3.10
N CYS A 66 2.37 5.85 2.60
CA CYS A 66 3.28 4.72 2.43
C CYS A 66 4.37 4.99 1.37
N VAL A 67 4.04 5.68 0.28
CA VAL A 67 5.04 6.11 -0.73
C VAL A 67 6.06 7.06 -0.11
N ILE A 68 5.60 8.08 0.62
CA ILE A 68 6.49 9.02 1.33
C ILE A 68 7.36 8.27 2.34
N TRP A 69 6.79 7.31 3.07
CA TRP A 69 7.54 6.49 4.04
C TRP A 69 8.65 5.68 3.36
N ILE A 70 8.36 5.06 2.21
CA ILE A 70 9.35 4.33 1.41
C ILE A 70 10.47 5.27 0.93
N VAL A 71 10.12 6.46 0.46
CA VAL A 71 11.09 7.48 0.01
C VAL A 71 11.99 7.93 1.16
N ILE A 72 11.43 8.17 2.35
CA ILE A 72 12.20 8.54 3.54
C ILE A 72 13.20 7.44 3.90
N ILE A 73 12.76 6.17 3.96
CA ILE A 73 13.64 5.03 4.24
C ILE A 73 14.79 5.00 3.23
N HIS A 74 14.50 5.17 1.95
CA HIS A 74 15.51 5.18 0.89
C HIS A 74 16.51 6.35 1.03
N MET A 75 16.03 7.55 1.35
CA MET A 75 16.87 8.74 1.56
C MET A 75 17.74 8.61 2.80
N THR A 76 17.21 8.05 3.89
CA THR A 76 17.94 7.78 5.13
C THR A 76 19.04 6.74 4.93
N ASP A 77 18.77 5.68 4.18
CA ASP A 77 19.79 4.69 3.83
C ASP A 77 20.95 5.36 3.05
N LYS A 78 20.62 6.14 2.01
CA LYS A 78 21.62 6.84 1.21
C LYS A 78 22.48 7.81 2.03
N HIS A 79 21.93 8.42 3.07
CA HIS A 79 22.67 9.32 3.96
C HIS A 79 23.56 8.56 4.97
N ASN A 80 23.15 7.37 5.42
CA ASN A 80 23.96 6.56 6.35
C ASN A 80 25.11 5.80 5.65
N ASP A 81 25.03 5.64 4.33
CA ASP A 81 26.10 5.07 3.50
C ASP A 81 27.15 6.13 3.04
N MET A 82 26.97 7.41 3.39
CA MET A 82 27.97 8.49 3.22
C MET A 82 28.75 8.73 4.52
#